data_AF-A0A4D7D5W0-F1
#
_entry.id   AF-A0A4D7D5W0-F1
#
_cell.length_a   1.000
_cell.length_b   1.000
_cell.length_c   1.000
_cell.angle_alpha   90.00
_cell.angle_beta   90.00
_cell.angle_gamma   90.00
#
_symmetry.space_group_name_H-M   'P 1'
#
loop_
_entity.id
_entity.type
_entity.pdbx_description
1 polymer ?
#
loop_
_entity_poly.entity_id
_entity_poly.type
_entity_poly.pdbx_seq_one_letter_code
_entity_poly.pdbx_strand_id
1 'polypeptide(L)'
;MTINATNVPVAHTLNPAIFLAEFVDLGGGYCLTPDGKVRLAVFCVDGHEDGRDEALQLIRHLTPNDLATISSYLRMTACQRVLAPSPTNIACSLSSDPAWAELAADLRAKFAAWLAAIDVEQEADGAFDAAAAGLPPQPVKPGSAINGEIRDANDAAEFMAKWDEYERDYAAWKEQRAELRSKIVGPAKAEYDRTHAAYSGALNTLMSYRTNNLRDLREKIEIIIADYDGSPIAHEYVRDILADVSRLAGEE
;
A
#
# COMPACT_ATOMS: atom_id res chain seq x y z
N MET A 1 -11.64 -3.20 23.63
CA MET A 1 -11.20 -2.18 24.60
C MET A 1 -11.41 -0.85 23.92
N THR A 2 -12.49 -0.17 24.28
CA THR A 2 -12.94 1.06 23.63
C THR A 2 -12.15 2.23 24.19
N ILE A 3 -11.32 2.88 23.37
CA ILE A 3 -10.68 4.13 23.77
C ILE A 3 -11.77 5.20 23.75
N ASN A 4 -12.24 5.57 24.94
CA ASN A 4 -13.12 6.70 25.14
C ASN A 4 -12.38 7.98 24.74
N ALA A 5 -12.93 8.67 23.74
CA ALA A 5 -12.64 10.08 23.46
C ALA A 5 -12.98 10.90 24.71
N THR A 6 -11.99 11.07 25.58
CA THR A 6 -12.11 11.85 26.81
C THR A 6 -11.54 13.22 26.50
N ASN A 7 -12.41 14.24 26.54
CA ASN A 7 -12.02 15.64 26.56
C ASN A 7 -10.93 15.88 27.60
N VAL A 8 -9.73 16.21 27.14
CA VAL A 8 -8.65 16.74 27.97
C VAL A 8 -8.17 18.04 27.31
N PRO A 9 -8.66 19.22 27.71
CA PRO A 9 -7.99 20.47 27.42
C PRO A 9 -6.83 20.62 28.41
N VAL A 10 -5.74 19.91 28.15
CA VAL A 10 -4.44 20.19 28.75
C VAL A 10 -3.64 20.84 27.64
N ALA A 11 -3.03 21.99 27.94
CA ALA A 11 -1.97 22.54 27.11
C ALA A 11 -0.84 21.51 27.05
N HIS A 12 -0.97 20.52 26.17
CA HIS A 12 0.13 19.66 25.79
C HIS A 12 1.09 20.57 25.04
N THR A 13 2.17 20.95 25.70
CA THR A 13 3.31 21.55 25.02
C THR A 13 3.77 20.51 24.01
N LEU A 14 3.35 20.69 22.75
CA LEU A 14 3.80 19.87 21.64
C LEU A 14 5.33 19.87 21.66
N ASN A 15 5.94 18.69 21.87
CA ASN A 15 7.36 18.54 21.66
C ASN A 15 7.56 18.16 20.18
N PRO A 16 8.04 19.10 19.33
CA PRO A 16 8.17 18.84 17.90
C PRO A 16 9.13 17.69 17.58
N ALA A 17 10.12 17.41 18.44
CA ALA A 17 11.03 16.28 18.24
C ALA A 17 10.32 14.93 18.39
N ILE A 18 9.49 14.80 19.44
CA ILE A 18 8.72 13.58 19.71
C ILE A 18 7.66 13.40 18.64
N PHE A 19 6.92 14.47 18.33
CA PHE A 19 5.92 14.46 17.27
C PHE A 19 6.52 14.01 15.93
N LEU A 20 7.67 14.55 15.52
CA LEU A 20 8.28 14.17 14.25
C LEU A 20 8.81 12.74 14.24
N ALA A 21 9.30 12.24 15.38
CA ALA A 21 9.72 10.85 15.49
C ALA A 21 8.51 9.90 15.36
N GLU A 22 7.45 10.16 16.11
CA GLU A 22 6.18 9.41 16.04
C GLU A 22 5.55 9.51 14.65
N PHE A 23 5.49 10.71 14.09
CA PHE A 23 4.98 10.94 12.75
C PHE A 23 5.76 10.13 11.69
N VAL A 24 7.09 10.05 11.79
CA VAL A 24 7.91 9.24 10.87
C VAL A 24 7.72 7.74 11.11
N ASP A 25 7.65 7.30 12.37
CA ASP A 25 7.40 5.91 12.75
C ASP A 25 6.08 5.39 12.20
N LEU A 26 5.08 6.28 12.10
CA LEU A 26 3.78 6.02 11.51
C LEU A 26 3.75 6.16 9.98
N GLY A 27 4.90 6.26 9.30
CA GLY A 27 4.95 6.43 7.85
C GLY A 27 4.64 7.86 7.38
N GLY A 28 5.02 8.85 8.17
CA GLY A 28 5.05 10.25 7.76
C GLY A 28 6.43 10.66 7.25
N GLY A 29 6.48 11.70 6.44
CA GLY A 29 7.73 12.40 6.11
C GLY A 29 7.51 13.89 5.93
N TYR A 30 8.59 14.65 5.87
CA TYR A 30 8.46 16.11 5.80
C TYR A 30 9.56 16.72 4.96
N CYS A 31 9.27 17.88 4.39
CA CYS A 31 10.27 18.74 3.76
C CYS A 31 10.11 20.20 4.19
N LEU A 32 11.23 20.93 4.17
CA LEU A 32 11.27 22.37 4.27
C LEU A 32 11.42 22.94 2.86
N THR A 33 10.50 23.81 2.46
CA THR A 33 10.65 24.61 1.25
C THR A 33 11.59 25.81 1.51
N PRO A 34 12.19 26.47 0.51
CA PRO A 34 13.12 27.58 0.71
C PRO A 34 12.46 28.88 1.11
N ASP A 35 11.16 29.04 0.88
CA ASP A 35 10.38 30.10 1.55
C ASP A 35 10.13 29.77 3.03
N GLY A 36 10.74 28.69 3.52
CA GLY A 36 10.73 28.24 4.91
C GLY A 36 9.48 27.48 5.29
N LYS A 37 8.52 27.25 4.40
CA LYS A 37 7.29 26.53 4.75
C LYS A 37 7.63 25.07 5.02
N VAL A 38 6.99 24.50 6.04
CA VAL A 38 7.03 23.05 6.26
C VAL A 38 5.89 22.42 5.49
N ARG A 39 6.21 21.36 4.75
CA ARG A 39 5.21 20.44 4.20
C ARG A 39 5.39 19.11 4.92
N LEU A 40 4.37 18.69 5.66
CA LEU A 40 4.25 17.32 6.15
C LEU A 40 3.57 16.51 5.05
N ALA A 41 4.17 15.40 4.69
CA ALA A 41 3.69 14.46 3.67
C ALA A 41 3.53 13.08 4.32
N VAL A 42 2.63 12.26 3.81
CA VAL A 42 2.44 10.90 4.30
C VAL A 42 3.10 9.96 3.30
N PHE A 43 4.11 9.24 3.73
CA PHE A 43 4.87 8.29 2.91
C PHE A 43 4.94 6.96 3.67
N CYS A 44 4.26 5.90 3.23
CA CYS A 44 4.38 4.58 3.86
C CYS A 44 5.86 4.15 3.88
N VAL A 45 6.52 4.26 5.03
CA VAL A 45 7.89 3.77 5.22
C VAL A 45 7.87 2.26 5.43
N ASP A 46 6.78 1.75 5.99
CA ASP A 46 6.45 0.33 6.09
C ASP A 46 5.08 0.10 5.44
N GLY A 47 4.93 -0.97 4.65
CA GLY A 47 3.68 -1.37 3.99
C GLY A 47 2.51 -1.75 4.92
N HIS A 48 2.45 -1.17 6.13
CA HIS A 48 1.32 -1.21 7.03
C HIS A 48 0.35 -0.06 6.70
N GLU A 49 -0.81 -0.41 6.13
CA GLU A 49 -1.92 0.53 5.92
C GLU A 49 -2.36 1.21 7.23
N ASP A 50 -2.16 0.55 8.38
CA ASP A 50 -2.55 1.06 9.70
C ASP A 50 -1.77 2.33 10.12
N GLY A 51 -0.44 2.35 9.93
CA GLY A 51 0.39 3.48 10.35
C GLY A 51 0.03 4.76 9.59
N ARG A 52 -0.37 4.61 8.32
CA ARG A 52 -0.78 5.71 7.45
C ARG A 52 -2.01 6.45 7.99
N ASP A 53 -3.02 5.73 8.46
CA ASP A 53 -4.23 6.34 9.02
C ASP A 53 -3.94 7.07 10.33
N GLU A 54 -3.00 6.55 11.12
CA GLU A 54 -2.55 7.15 12.37
C GLU A 54 -1.74 8.44 12.12
N ALA A 55 -0.83 8.46 11.13
CA ALA A 55 -0.11 9.66 10.72
C ALA A 55 -1.06 10.77 10.20
N LEU A 56 -2.09 10.39 9.44
CA LEU A 56 -3.13 11.32 8.99
C LEU A 56 -3.95 11.89 10.14
N GLN A 57 -4.30 11.06 11.13
CA GLN A 57 -4.98 11.51 12.33
C GLN A 57 -4.11 12.51 13.11
N LEU A 58 -2.81 12.24 13.28
CA LEU A 58 -1.87 13.15 13.92
C LEU A 58 -1.83 14.53 13.26
N ILE A 59 -1.72 14.60 11.92
CA ILE A 59 -1.72 15.88 11.21
C ILE A 59 -3.05 16.64 11.41
N ARG A 60 -4.19 15.94 11.41
CA ARG A 60 -5.52 16.56 11.56
C ARG A 60 -5.72 17.25 12.92
N HIS A 61 -4.96 16.84 13.94
CA HIS A 61 -5.03 17.42 15.27
C HIS A 61 -4.06 18.60 15.48
N LEU A 62 -3.22 18.93 14.51
CA LEU A 62 -2.29 20.06 14.62
C LEU A 62 -3.03 21.39 14.52
N THR A 63 -2.83 22.24 15.53
CA THR A 63 -3.24 23.63 15.46
C THR A 63 -2.25 24.47 14.63
N PRO A 64 -2.63 25.68 14.18
CA PRO A 64 -1.68 26.59 13.54
C PRO A 64 -0.44 26.90 14.40
N ASN A 65 -0.60 26.91 15.73
CA ASN A 65 0.51 27.13 16.66
C ASN A 65 1.46 25.92 16.73
N ASP A 66 0.91 24.71 16.62
CA ASP A 66 1.69 23.48 16.55
C ASP A 66 2.52 23.42 15.26
N LEU A 67 1.91 23.76 14.12
CA LEU A 67 2.60 23.89 12.85
C LEU A 67 3.71 24.94 12.89
N ALA A 68 3.48 26.09 13.54
CA ALA A 68 4.51 27.11 13.72
C ALA A 68 5.67 26.61 14.61
N THR A 69 5.36 25.81 15.64
CA THR A 69 6.34 25.22 16.55
C THR A 69 7.18 24.15 15.85
N ILE A 70 6.54 23.23 15.13
CA ILE A 70 7.20 22.23 14.27
C ILE A 70 8.06 22.93 13.22
N SER A 71 7.53 23.98 12.57
CA SER A 71 8.28 24.74 11.58
C SER A 71 9.50 25.43 12.17
N SER A 72 9.39 26.02 13.35
CA SER A 72 10.53 26.65 14.01
C SER A 72 11.58 25.61 14.41
N TYR A 73 11.15 24.47 14.95
CA TYR A 73 12.04 23.37 15.32
C TYR A 73 12.76 22.78 14.10
N LEU A 74 12.05 22.50 13.02
CA LEU A 74 12.62 21.99 11.77
C LEU A 74 13.61 22.98 11.16
N ARG A 75 13.28 24.27 11.12
CA ARG A 75 14.22 25.31 10.65
C ARG A 75 15.46 25.38 11.53
N MET A 76 15.32 25.30 12.85
CA MET A 76 16.46 25.30 13.78
C MET A 76 17.33 24.04 13.64
N THR A 77 16.73 22.86 13.55
CA THR A 77 17.47 21.59 13.41
C THR A 77 18.10 21.43 12.02
N ALA A 78 17.44 21.91 10.97
CA ALA A 78 18.03 22.04 9.64
C ALA A 78 19.21 23.03 9.65
N CYS A 79 19.07 24.20 10.29
CA CYS A 79 20.19 25.13 10.50
C CYS A 79 21.33 24.50 11.32
N GLN A 80 21.05 23.67 12.32
CA GLN A 80 22.10 22.98 13.08
C GLN A 80 22.86 21.93 12.25
N ARG A 81 22.22 21.31 11.24
CA ARG A 81 22.92 20.46 10.26
C ARG A 81 23.68 21.27 9.21
N VAL A 82 23.25 22.49 8.90
CA VAL A 82 23.94 23.43 7.99
C VAL A 82 25.10 24.19 8.67
N LEU A 83 25.07 24.33 10.00
CA LEU A 83 26.12 24.99 10.78
C LEU A 83 27.25 24.06 11.24
N ALA A 84 27.18 22.77 10.92
CA ALA A 84 28.42 21.99 10.81
C ALA A 84 29.16 22.53 9.58
N PRO A 85 30.42 23.01 9.71
CA PRO A 85 31.16 23.49 8.55
C PRO A 85 31.48 22.31 7.63
N SER A 86 30.57 21.98 6.72
CA SER A 86 30.99 21.48 5.42
C SER A 86 31.39 22.70 4.61
N PRO A 87 32.67 22.85 4.26
CA PRO A 87 33.07 23.92 3.37
C PRO A 87 32.48 23.60 2.00
N THR A 88 32.14 24.66 1.28
CA THR A 88 31.74 24.68 -0.14
C THR A 88 30.23 24.58 -0.34
N ASN A 89 29.67 25.71 -0.83
CA ASN A 89 28.48 25.81 -1.66
C ASN A 89 27.72 24.49 -1.83
N ILE A 90 26.56 24.37 -1.20
CA ILE A 90 25.49 23.54 -1.74
C ILE A 90 25.05 24.24 -3.03
N ALA A 91 25.87 24.15 -4.08
CA ALA A 91 25.30 23.86 -5.37
C ALA A 91 24.46 22.60 -5.10
N CYS A 92 23.14 22.70 -5.24
CA CYS A 92 22.32 21.50 -5.39
C CYS A 92 23.06 20.62 -6.39
N SER A 93 23.69 19.55 -5.90
CA SER A 93 24.41 18.68 -6.81
C SER A 93 23.34 18.04 -7.69
N LEU A 94 23.29 18.46 -8.95
CA LEU A 94 22.45 17.87 -9.99
C LEU A 94 22.87 16.41 -10.29
N SER A 95 23.97 15.93 -9.68
CA SER A 95 24.40 14.55 -9.78
C SER A 95 23.43 13.66 -9.01
N SER A 96 22.73 12.79 -9.74
CA SER A 96 21.92 11.71 -9.17
C SER A 96 22.77 10.86 -8.22
N ASP A 97 22.20 10.50 -7.07
CA ASP A 97 22.82 9.57 -6.14
C ASP A 97 22.87 8.19 -6.81
N PRO A 98 24.07 7.60 -7.04
CA PRO A 98 24.16 6.33 -7.76
C PRO A 98 23.44 5.19 -7.03
N ALA A 99 23.38 5.22 -5.69
CA ALA A 99 22.63 4.24 -4.92
C ALA A 99 21.11 4.40 -5.11
N TRP A 100 20.63 5.65 -5.20
CA TRP A 100 19.23 5.91 -5.56
C TRP A 100 18.91 5.39 -6.97
N ALA A 101 19.75 5.72 -7.96
CA ALA A 101 19.55 5.29 -9.34
C ALA A 101 19.48 3.76 -9.46
N GLU A 102 20.35 3.03 -8.73
CA GLU A 102 20.31 1.57 -8.66
C GLU A 102 19.00 1.05 -8.05
N LEU A 103 18.56 1.60 -6.92
CA LEU A 103 17.30 1.22 -6.27
C LEU A 103 16.08 1.49 -7.15
N ALA A 104 16.03 2.65 -7.80
CA ALA A 104 14.93 3.03 -8.68
C ALA A 104 14.89 2.16 -9.95
N ALA A 105 16.05 1.83 -10.52
CA ALA A 105 16.13 0.90 -11.65
C ALA A 105 15.70 -0.52 -11.26
N ASP A 106 16.14 -0.99 -10.09
CA ASP A 106 15.76 -2.31 -9.56
C ASP A 106 14.25 -2.43 -9.30
N LEU A 107 13.64 -1.39 -8.70
CA LEU A 107 12.19 -1.32 -8.52
C LEU A 107 11.44 -1.41 -9.85
N ARG A 108 11.83 -0.60 -10.84
CA ARG A 108 11.19 -0.60 -12.17
C ARG A 108 11.27 -1.95 -12.86
N ALA A 109 12.42 -2.63 -12.77
CA ALA A 109 12.59 -3.95 -13.34
C ALA A 109 11.67 -4.99 -12.68
N LYS A 110 11.53 -4.92 -11.35
CA LYS A 110 10.63 -5.81 -10.58
C LYS A 110 9.15 -5.49 -10.82
N PHE A 111 8.80 -4.21 -10.95
CA PHE A 111 7.44 -3.79 -11.31
C PHE A 111 7.03 -4.33 -12.68
N ALA A 112 7.90 -4.20 -13.69
CA ALA A 112 7.65 -4.75 -15.02
C ALA A 112 7.47 -6.28 -15.00
N ALA A 113 8.27 -6.99 -14.19
CA ALA A 113 8.12 -8.43 -14.00
C ALA A 113 6.81 -8.81 -13.31
N TRP A 114 6.37 -8.03 -12.32
CA TRP A 114 5.08 -8.24 -11.65
C TRP A 114 3.88 -7.98 -12.57
N LEU A 115 3.92 -6.92 -13.38
CA LEU A 115 2.89 -6.66 -14.39
C LEU A 115 2.77 -7.81 -15.40
N ALA A 116 3.90 -8.34 -15.87
CA ALA A 116 3.89 -9.51 -16.75
C ALA A 116 3.29 -10.76 -16.07
N ALA A 117 3.49 -10.93 -14.76
CA ALA A 117 2.90 -12.04 -14.02
C ALA A 117 1.39 -11.90 -13.81
N ILE A 118 0.87 -10.67 -13.69
CA ILE A 118 -0.58 -10.38 -13.66
C ILE A 118 -1.24 -10.87 -14.96
N ASP A 119 -0.67 -10.52 -16.11
CA ASP A 119 -1.21 -10.93 -17.41
C ASP A 119 -1.24 -12.46 -17.52
N VAL A 120 -0.18 -13.14 -17.10
CA VAL A 120 -0.10 -14.62 -17.10
C VAL A 120 -1.12 -15.26 -16.15
N GLU A 121 -1.36 -14.69 -14.97
CA GLU A 121 -2.39 -15.18 -14.05
C GLU A 121 -3.79 -15.01 -14.63
N GLN A 122 -4.10 -13.87 -15.25
CA GLN A 122 -5.38 -13.61 -15.91
C GLN A 122 -5.63 -14.57 -17.08
N GLU A 123 -4.61 -14.82 -17.91
CA GLU A 123 -4.68 -15.80 -18.99
C GLU A 123 -4.92 -17.22 -18.45
N ALA A 124 -4.26 -17.60 -17.35
CA ALA A 124 -4.44 -18.89 -16.71
C ALA A 124 -5.85 -19.04 -16.11
N ASP A 125 -6.42 -17.99 -15.53
CA ASP A 125 -7.80 -17.98 -15.05
C ASP A 125 -8.80 -18.15 -16.20
N GLY A 126 -8.60 -17.45 -17.32
CA GLY A 126 -9.42 -17.65 -18.53
C GLY A 126 -9.31 -19.07 -19.10
N ALA A 127 -8.10 -19.64 -19.12
CA ALA A 127 -7.88 -21.02 -19.53
C ALA A 127 -8.53 -22.03 -18.58
N PHE A 128 -8.54 -21.74 -17.28
CA PHE A 128 -9.25 -22.55 -16.29
C PHE A 128 -10.75 -22.53 -16.53
N ASP A 129 -11.36 -21.37 -16.78
CA ASP A 129 -12.80 -21.27 -17.06
C ASP A 129 -13.20 -22.08 -18.30
N ALA A 130 -12.39 -22.01 -19.37
CA ALA A 130 -12.59 -22.81 -20.57
C ALA A 130 -12.46 -24.31 -20.31
N ALA A 131 -11.44 -24.74 -19.56
CA ALA A 131 -11.24 -26.15 -19.21
C ALA A 131 -12.33 -26.68 -18.26
N ALA A 132 -12.76 -25.84 -17.32
CA ALA A 132 -13.78 -26.18 -16.34
C ALA A 132 -15.17 -26.33 -16.95
N ALA A 133 -15.43 -25.77 -18.14
CA ALA A 133 -16.65 -26.02 -18.91
C ALA A 133 -16.75 -27.48 -19.42
N GLY A 134 -15.63 -28.21 -19.48
CA GLY A 134 -15.60 -29.64 -19.81
C GLY A 134 -15.82 -30.59 -18.63
N LEU A 135 -15.86 -30.07 -17.40
CA LEU A 135 -16.17 -30.86 -16.21
C LEU A 135 -17.68 -31.18 -16.15
N PRO A 136 -18.08 -32.25 -15.43
CA PRO A 136 -19.47 -32.48 -15.10
C PRO A 136 -20.10 -31.23 -14.47
N PRO A 137 -21.39 -30.94 -14.73
CA PRO A 137 -22.07 -29.82 -14.09
C PRO A 137 -22.04 -30.00 -12.56
N GLN A 138 -22.07 -28.88 -11.84
CA GLN A 138 -22.19 -28.92 -10.39
C GLN A 138 -23.44 -29.72 -9.99
N PRO A 139 -23.33 -30.68 -9.06
CA PRO A 139 -24.49 -31.41 -8.54
C PRO A 139 -25.57 -30.45 -8.04
N VAL A 140 -26.81 -30.73 -8.40
CA VAL A 140 -27.94 -29.89 -8.00
C VAL A 140 -28.31 -30.24 -6.56
N LYS A 141 -28.29 -29.22 -5.69
CA LYS A 141 -28.74 -29.37 -4.31
C LYS A 141 -30.20 -29.87 -4.31
N PRO A 142 -30.53 -30.96 -3.58
CA PRO A 142 -31.91 -31.40 -3.48
C PRO A 142 -32.74 -30.25 -2.90
N GLY A 143 -33.86 -29.94 -3.56
CA GLY A 143 -34.70 -28.81 -3.17
C GLY A 143 -35.17 -28.98 -1.73
N SER A 144 -34.86 -28.01 -0.87
CA SER A 144 -35.70 -27.79 0.31
C SER A 144 -37.07 -27.40 -0.24
N ALA A 145 -38.15 -27.96 0.28
CA ALA A 145 -39.47 -27.36 0.13
C ALA A 145 -39.35 -25.84 0.33
N ILE A 146 -39.43 -25.07 -0.76
CA ILE A 146 -39.64 -23.64 -0.70
C ILE A 146 -41.04 -23.51 -0.07
N ASN A 147 -41.10 -23.00 1.16
CA ASN A 147 -42.28 -22.89 2.04
C ASN A 147 -42.50 -23.98 3.11
N GLY A 148 -41.45 -24.54 3.71
CA GLY A 148 -41.49 -24.88 5.15
C GLY A 148 -42.41 -26.02 5.62
N GLU A 149 -42.93 -26.88 4.74
CA GLU A 149 -43.55 -28.14 5.15
C GLU A 149 -42.84 -29.30 4.44
N ILE A 150 -41.96 -30.01 5.17
CA ILE A 150 -41.67 -31.41 4.86
C ILE A 150 -42.96 -32.15 5.24
N ARG A 151 -43.89 -32.27 4.29
CA ARG A 151 -45.11 -33.04 4.47
C ARG A 151 -44.70 -34.52 4.47
N ASP A 152 -44.88 -35.16 5.63
CA ASP A 152 -44.70 -36.58 5.92
C ASP A 152 -43.29 -37.09 6.24
N ALA A 153 -43.20 -37.81 7.38
CA ALA A 153 -42.00 -38.47 7.90
C ALA A 153 -41.43 -39.57 6.97
N ASN A 154 -42.21 -40.00 5.97
CA ASN A 154 -41.75 -40.94 4.95
C ASN A 154 -40.82 -40.30 3.92
N ASP A 155 -40.90 -38.98 3.71
CA ASP A 155 -40.04 -38.24 2.76
C ASP A 155 -38.72 -37.78 3.39
N ALA A 156 -38.61 -37.80 4.72
CA ALA A 156 -37.40 -37.38 5.43
C ALA A 156 -36.23 -38.34 5.19
N ALA A 157 -36.47 -39.66 5.20
CA ALA A 157 -35.42 -40.66 4.94
C ALA A 157 -34.94 -40.60 3.48
N GLU A 158 -35.86 -40.43 2.52
CA GLU A 158 -35.53 -40.26 1.11
C GLU A 158 -34.79 -38.93 0.85
N PHE A 159 -35.20 -37.85 1.51
CA PHE A 159 -34.51 -36.57 1.46
C PHE A 159 -33.08 -36.66 2.01
N MET A 160 -32.89 -37.27 3.18
CA MET A 160 -31.56 -37.45 3.78
C MET A 160 -30.66 -38.31 2.88
N ALA A 161 -31.18 -39.37 2.27
CA ALA A 161 -30.42 -40.17 1.31
C ALA A 161 -29.98 -39.35 0.07
N LYS A 162 -30.88 -38.52 -0.49
CA LYS A 162 -30.54 -37.61 -1.60
C LYS A 162 -29.56 -36.50 -1.19
N TRP A 163 -29.63 -36.06 0.07
CA TRP A 163 -28.69 -35.09 0.63
C TRP A 163 -27.29 -35.69 0.77
N ASP A 164 -27.18 -36.89 1.34
CA ASP A 164 -25.91 -37.60 1.50
C ASP A 164 -25.27 -37.93 0.14
N GLU A 165 -26.09 -38.25 -0.87
CA GLU A 165 -25.65 -38.40 -2.26
C GLU A 165 -25.12 -37.08 -2.84
N TYR A 166 -25.87 -35.99 -2.68
CA TYR A 166 -25.44 -34.65 -3.10
C TYR A 166 -24.12 -34.24 -2.45
N GLU A 167 -23.95 -34.41 -1.14
CA GLU A 167 -22.73 -33.99 -0.44
C GLU A 167 -21.50 -34.76 -0.94
N ARG A 168 -21.64 -36.06 -1.16
CA ARG A 168 -20.60 -36.92 -1.73
C ARG A 168 -20.23 -36.50 -3.14
N ASP A 169 -21.22 -36.33 -4.01
CA ASP A 169 -21.00 -35.95 -5.40
C ASP A 169 -20.45 -34.52 -5.51
N TYR A 170 -20.91 -33.59 -4.67
CA TYR A 170 -20.42 -32.22 -4.61
C TYR A 170 -18.98 -32.15 -4.10
N ALA A 171 -18.62 -32.96 -3.10
CA ALA A 171 -17.24 -33.06 -2.62
C ALA A 171 -16.31 -33.55 -3.73
N ALA A 172 -16.68 -34.62 -4.43
CA ALA A 172 -15.91 -35.16 -5.55
C ALA A 172 -15.78 -34.15 -6.72
N TRP A 173 -16.88 -33.46 -7.07
CA TRP A 173 -16.87 -32.40 -8.08
C TRP A 173 -15.94 -31.24 -7.68
N LYS A 174 -16.00 -30.81 -6.42
CA LYS A 174 -15.17 -29.73 -5.89
C LYS A 174 -13.68 -30.11 -5.91
N GLU A 175 -13.35 -31.35 -5.56
CA GLU A 175 -11.98 -31.86 -5.61
C GLU A 175 -11.41 -31.85 -7.03
N GLN A 176 -12.17 -32.35 -8.02
CA GLN A 176 -11.77 -32.32 -9.43
C GLN A 176 -11.56 -30.88 -9.93
N ARG A 177 -12.47 -29.96 -9.59
CA ARG A 177 -12.34 -28.55 -9.97
C ARG A 177 -11.12 -27.89 -9.30
N ALA A 178 -10.83 -28.24 -8.04
CA ALA A 178 -9.66 -27.74 -7.32
C ALA A 178 -8.35 -28.29 -7.90
N GLU A 179 -8.29 -29.58 -8.24
CA GLU A 179 -7.13 -30.19 -8.92
C GLU A 179 -6.88 -29.52 -10.27
N LEU A 180 -7.93 -29.28 -11.06
CA LEU A 180 -7.82 -28.59 -12.33
C LEU A 180 -7.32 -27.15 -12.16
N ARG A 181 -7.86 -26.41 -11.18
CA ARG A 181 -7.39 -25.04 -10.88
C ARG A 181 -5.95 -25.03 -10.41
N SER A 182 -5.56 -25.96 -9.54
CA SER A 182 -4.17 -26.09 -9.08
C SER A 182 -3.22 -26.38 -10.23
N LYS A 183 -3.62 -27.20 -11.20
CA LYS A 183 -2.81 -27.54 -12.37
C LYS A 183 -2.68 -26.39 -13.38
N ILE A 184 -3.76 -25.65 -13.64
CA ILE A 184 -3.80 -24.60 -14.66
C ILE A 184 -3.36 -23.24 -14.09
N VAL A 185 -3.98 -22.82 -12.98
CA VAL A 185 -3.75 -21.49 -12.38
C VAL A 185 -2.61 -21.53 -11.37
N GLY A 186 -2.38 -22.65 -10.69
CA GLY A 186 -1.38 -22.75 -9.61
C GLY A 186 0.02 -22.26 -9.97
N PRO A 187 0.61 -22.67 -11.12
CA PRO A 187 1.93 -22.16 -11.54
C PRO A 187 1.94 -20.65 -11.78
N ALA A 188 0.91 -20.11 -12.43
CA ALA A 188 0.80 -18.67 -12.70
C ALA A 188 0.62 -17.87 -11.40
N LYS A 189 -0.23 -18.36 -10.49
CA LYS A 189 -0.43 -17.77 -9.16
C LYS A 189 0.87 -17.75 -8.34
N ALA A 190 1.65 -18.83 -8.38
CA ALA A 190 2.94 -18.90 -7.69
C ALA A 190 3.94 -17.88 -8.25
N GLU A 191 3.94 -17.66 -9.56
CA GLU A 191 4.79 -16.66 -10.20
C GLU A 191 4.34 -15.22 -9.89
N TYR A 192 3.03 -14.97 -9.88
CA TYR A 192 2.46 -13.71 -9.39
C TYR A 192 2.91 -13.43 -7.95
N ASP A 193 2.74 -14.39 -7.04
CA ASP A 193 3.09 -14.21 -5.62
C ASP A 193 4.59 -13.94 -5.45
N ARG A 194 5.44 -14.65 -6.21
CA ARG A 194 6.89 -14.47 -6.19
C ARG A 194 7.32 -13.09 -6.69
N THR A 195 6.75 -12.63 -7.81
CA THR A 195 7.09 -11.33 -8.42
C THR A 195 6.52 -10.16 -7.63
N HIS A 196 5.29 -10.30 -7.11
CA HIS A 196 4.70 -9.33 -6.17
C HIS A 196 5.56 -9.18 -4.92
N ALA A 197 5.96 -10.28 -4.26
CA ALA A 197 6.82 -10.22 -3.08
C ALA A 197 8.17 -9.56 -3.37
N ALA A 198 8.76 -9.82 -4.54
CA ALA A 198 10.00 -9.16 -4.97
C ALA A 198 9.80 -7.66 -5.18
N TYR A 199 8.71 -7.26 -5.85
CA TYR A 199 8.33 -5.87 -6.06
C TYR A 199 8.10 -5.14 -4.72
N SER A 200 7.26 -5.67 -3.84
CA SER A 200 6.99 -5.07 -2.52
C SER A 200 8.26 -4.92 -1.69
N GLY A 201 9.16 -5.91 -1.71
CA GLY A 201 10.45 -5.82 -1.03
C GLY A 201 11.35 -4.70 -1.56
N ALA A 202 11.40 -4.52 -2.88
CA ALA A 202 12.15 -3.42 -3.49
C ALA A 202 11.51 -2.06 -3.22
N LEU A 203 10.18 -1.98 -3.23
CA LEU A 203 9.45 -0.76 -2.89
C LEU A 203 9.76 -0.34 -1.46
N ASN A 204 9.64 -1.25 -0.48
CA ASN A 204 9.95 -0.96 0.93
C ASN A 204 11.40 -0.48 1.11
N THR A 205 12.35 -1.11 0.39
CA THR A 205 13.77 -0.70 0.40
C THR A 205 13.93 0.74 -0.13
N LEU A 206 13.30 1.06 -1.26
CA LEU A 206 13.32 2.41 -1.85
C LEU A 206 12.62 3.44 -0.95
N MET A 207 11.52 3.07 -0.31
CA MET A 207 10.77 3.90 0.63
C MET A 207 11.57 4.23 1.89
N SER A 208 12.37 3.28 2.37
CA SER A 208 13.28 3.48 3.50
C SER A 208 14.53 4.31 3.14
N TYR A 209 14.89 4.37 1.87
CA TYR A 209 16.10 5.08 1.43
C TYR A 209 15.95 6.60 1.54
N ARG A 210 16.89 7.25 2.23
CA ARG A 210 16.91 8.71 2.36
C ARG A 210 17.64 9.34 1.17
N THR A 211 16.91 10.05 0.32
CA THR A 211 17.49 10.80 -0.80
C THR A 211 18.29 12.00 -0.28
N ASN A 212 19.39 12.30 -0.96
CA ASN A 212 20.33 13.37 -0.57
C ASN A 212 20.22 14.62 -1.44
N ASN A 213 19.41 14.58 -2.52
CA ASN A 213 19.16 15.71 -3.40
C ASN A 213 17.67 15.79 -3.79
N LEU A 214 17.29 16.93 -4.35
CA LEU A 214 15.90 17.25 -4.69
C LEU A 214 15.38 16.51 -5.93
N ARG A 215 16.27 16.20 -6.88
CA ARG A 215 15.92 15.45 -8.09
C ARG A 215 15.49 14.02 -7.75
N ASP A 216 16.27 13.33 -6.93
CA ASP A 216 15.96 11.97 -6.46
C ASP A 216 14.75 11.99 -5.51
N LEU A 217 14.58 13.05 -4.70
CA LEU A 217 13.37 13.23 -3.89
C LEU A 217 12.11 13.37 -4.77
N ARG A 218 12.19 14.13 -5.87
CA ARG A 218 11.10 14.25 -6.84
C ARG A 218 10.74 12.90 -7.44
N GLU A 219 11.72 12.18 -7.96
CA GLU A 219 11.52 10.85 -8.54
C GLU A 219 10.92 9.88 -7.52
N LYS A 220 11.35 9.95 -6.25
CA LYS A 220 10.76 9.17 -5.16
C LYS A 220 9.28 9.48 -4.98
N ILE A 221 8.91 10.76 -4.97
CA ILE A 221 7.52 11.20 -4.84
C ILE A 221 6.71 10.70 -6.04
N GLU A 222 7.24 10.79 -7.27
CA GLU A 222 6.58 10.27 -8.48
C GLU A 222 6.32 8.75 -8.41
N ILE A 223 7.31 7.97 -7.95
CA ILE A 223 7.17 6.53 -7.74
C ILE A 223 6.07 6.22 -6.72
N ILE A 224 6.04 6.94 -5.59
CA ILE A 224 5.03 6.76 -4.55
C ILE A 224 3.63 7.01 -5.10
N ILE A 225 3.45 8.05 -5.91
CA ILE A 225 2.14 8.39 -6.49
C ILE A 225 1.70 7.33 -7.48
N ALA A 226 2.61 6.85 -8.32
CA ALA A 226 2.29 5.85 -9.34
C ALA A 226 1.85 4.51 -8.73
N ASP A 227 2.38 4.14 -7.57
CA ASP A 227 1.96 2.96 -6.81
C ASP A 227 0.68 3.19 -5.98
N TYR A 228 0.37 4.45 -5.69
CA TYR A 228 -0.76 4.86 -4.85
C TYR A 228 -2.07 4.98 -5.65
N ASP A 229 -2.71 3.86 -5.97
CA ASP A 229 -3.94 3.83 -6.79
C ASP A 229 -5.27 3.85 -5.98
N GLY A 230 -5.25 4.22 -4.68
CA GLY A 230 -6.37 3.84 -3.79
C GLY A 230 -6.83 4.73 -2.63
N SER A 231 -6.44 6.01 -2.49
CA SER A 231 -6.85 6.77 -1.27
C SER A 231 -6.85 8.31 -1.34
N PRO A 232 -7.48 9.01 -0.36
CA PRO A 232 -8.05 10.36 -0.51
C PRO A 232 -7.03 11.49 -0.28
N ILE A 233 -5.76 11.29 -0.65
CA ILE A 233 -4.85 12.44 -0.74
C ILE A 233 -5.27 13.20 -1.98
N ALA A 234 -5.84 14.40 -1.79
CA ALA A 234 -6.25 15.21 -2.93
C ALA A 234 -5.03 15.45 -3.83
N HIS A 235 -5.15 15.08 -5.11
CA HIS A 235 -4.06 15.13 -6.10
C HIS A 235 -3.42 16.54 -6.19
N GLU A 236 -4.16 17.57 -5.79
CA GLU A 236 -3.68 18.96 -5.66
C GLU A 236 -2.51 19.11 -4.67
N TYR A 237 -2.53 18.46 -3.50
CA TYR A 237 -1.44 18.57 -2.52
C TYR A 237 -0.15 17.93 -3.04
N VAL A 238 -0.30 16.78 -3.68
CA VAL A 238 0.81 16.03 -4.28
C VAL A 238 1.42 16.81 -5.43
N ARG A 239 0.58 17.36 -6.31
CA ARG A 239 1.01 18.21 -7.43
C ARG A 239 1.74 19.45 -6.93
N ASP A 240 1.23 20.10 -5.89
CA ASP A 240 1.85 21.30 -5.33
C ASP A 240 3.21 20.98 -4.67
N ILE A 241 3.34 19.82 -4.01
CA ILE A 241 4.63 19.33 -3.49
C ILE A 241 5.62 19.04 -4.63
N LEU A 242 5.19 18.37 -5.70
CA LEU A 242 6.04 18.10 -6.87
C LEU A 242 6.47 19.37 -7.58
N ALA A 243 5.57 20.34 -7.77
CA ALA A 243 5.87 21.64 -8.36
C ALA A 243 6.88 22.41 -7.49
N ASP A 244 6.66 22.42 -6.16
CA ASP A 244 7.62 22.98 -5.22
C ASP A 244 8.98 22.28 -5.40
N VAL A 245 9.09 20.95 -5.25
CA VAL A 245 10.38 20.24 -5.39
C VAL A 245 11.06 20.46 -6.74
N SER A 246 10.32 20.51 -7.85
CA SER A 246 10.86 20.74 -9.21
C SER A 246 11.47 22.13 -9.37
N ARG A 247 10.74 23.16 -8.91
CA ARG A 247 11.25 24.53 -8.82
C ARG A 247 12.54 24.62 -8.00
N LEU A 248 12.64 23.83 -6.93
CA LEU A 248 13.82 23.80 -6.06
C LEU A 248 15.01 23.07 -6.68
N ALA A 249 14.75 22.07 -7.51
CA ALA A 249 15.76 21.39 -8.28
C ALA A 249 16.28 22.23 -9.46
N GLY A 250 15.62 23.35 -9.80
CA GLY A 250 15.96 24.20 -10.94
C GLY A 250 15.55 23.58 -12.28
N GLU A 251 14.49 22.78 -12.28
CA GLU A 251 13.97 22.06 -13.46
C GLU A 251 12.75 22.75 -14.11
N GLU A 252 12.45 23.99 -13.70
CA GLU A 252 11.39 24.87 -14.25
C GLU A 252 11.95 26.08 -15.01
#